data_AF-A0AAW2BQB4-F1
#
_entry.id   AF-A0AAW2BQB4-F1
#
_cell.length_a   1.000
_cell.length_b   1.000
_cell.length_c   1.000
_cell.angle_alpha   90.00
_cell.angle_beta   90.00
_cell.angle_gamma   90.00
#
_symmetry.space_group_name_H-M   'P 1'
#
loop_
_entity.id
_entity.type
_entity.pdbx_description
1 polymer ?
#
loop_
_entity_poly.entity_id
_entity_poly.type
_entity_poly.pdbx_seq_one_letter_code
_entity_poly.pdbx_strand_id
1 'polypeptide(L)'
;MGFSIRKGKPRYYNGMKNIKQREFLCSKEGFKLDEDFCKEKYSKRLETRTGCKAFVRFTVKNGVWRVSAFNPEHNHELALQSERHLLRSGRRISKPKADVIDTMVNAGISTKNAYSYLTKEVGGSENVGFTERDCYNHVNTQMMTMISAGDAQSLLNHFKSKHAEDPMFFLHSSSRSRKSNNKLFLERWEIKS
;
A
#
# COMPACT_ATOMS: atom_id res chain seq x y z
N MET A 1 11.12 15.31 14.70
CA MET A 1 10.46 15.88 13.51
C MET A 1 10.73 15.01 12.29
N GLY A 2 9.80 14.93 11.33
CA GLY A 2 10.02 14.18 10.09
C GLY A 2 8.97 14.45 9.00
N PHE A 3 9.21 13.92 7.80
CA PHE A 3 8.28 13.99 6.68
C PHE A 3 8.37 12.73 5.84
N SER A 4 7.33 12.48 5.04
CA SER A 4 7.36 11.36 4.10
C SER A 4 8.05 11.75 2.80
N ILE A 5 8.80 10.83 2.22
CA ILE A 5 9.57 11.05 0.98
C ILE A 5 8.92 10.29 -0.19
N ARG A 6 8.97 10.86 -1.40
CA ARG A 6 8.64 10.22 -2.67
C ARG A 6 9.87 10.14 -3.56
N LYS A 7 9.98 9.08 -4.34
CA LYS A 7 11.00 8.97 -5.38
C LYS A 7 10.52 9.75 -6.61
N GLY A 8 11.27 10.76 -7.02
CA GLY A 8 11.06 11.46 -8.29
C GLY A 8 11.38 10.57 -9.50
N LYS A 9 11.09 11.08 -10.70
CA LYS A 9 11.42 10.40 -11.96
C LYS A 9 12.94 10.33 -12.12
N PRO A 10 13.53 9.15 -12.38
CA PRO A 10 14.96 9.06 -12.69
C PRO A 10 15.26 9.71 -14.03
N ARG A 11 16.45 10.30 -14.17
CA ARG A 11 17.03 10.65 -15.48
C ARG A 11 18.15 9.67 -15.79
N TYR A 12 18.17 9.19 -17.01
CA TYR A 12 19.15 8.21 -17.48
C TYR A 12 20.25 8.88 -18.32
N TYR A 13 21.37 8.20 -18.51
CA TYR A 13 22.32 8.58 -19.56
C TYR A 13 21.71 8.33 -20.93
N ASN A 14 22.10 9.13 -21.92
CA ASN A 14 21.54 9.02 -23.26
C ASN A 14 21.84 7.63 -23.84
N GLY A 15 20.81 6.90 -24.29
CA GLY A 15 20.96 5.55 -24.86
C GLY A 15 21.32 4.42 -23.88
N MET A 16 21.38 4.66 -22.57
CA MET A 16 21.74 3.64 -21.56
C MET A 16 20.65 3.48 -20.49
N LYS A 17 20.54 2.28 -19.90
CA LYS A 17 19.68 2.00 -18.73
C LYS A 17 20.27 2.51 -17.40
N ASN A 18 21.46 3.11 -17.42
CA ASN A 18 22.14 3.61 -16.23
C ASN A 18 21.55 4.95 -15.77
N ILE A 19 21.21 5.04 -14.48
CA ILE A 19 20.64 6.26 -13.89
C ILE A 19 21.74 7.32 -13.77
N LYS A 20 21.52 8.48 -14.40
CA LYS A 20 22.38 9.67 -14.31
C LYS A 20 22.00 10.54 -13.12
N GLN A 21 20.71 10.64 -12.81
CA GLN A 21 20.19 11.52 -11.76
C GLN A 21 18.96 10.91 -11.10
N ARG A 22 18.84 11.07 -9.78
CA ARG A 22 17.66 10.69 -9.00
C ARG A 22 17.27 11.81 -8.06
N GLU A 23 15.96 12.06 -7.96
CA GLU A 23 15.40 13.02 -7.01
C GLU A 23 14.57 12.29 -5.96
N PHE A 24 14.62 12.82 -4.74
CA PHE A 24 13.76 12.47 -3.63
C PHE A 24 13.03 13.74 -3.19
N LEU A 25 11.70 13.69 -3.22
CA LEU A 25 10.80 14.83 -3.05
C LEU A 25 10.02 14.66 -1.76
N CYS A 26 9.57 15.76 -1.15
CA CYS A 26 8.57 15.66 -0.09
C CYS A 26 7.28 14.97 -0.59
N SER A 27 6.58 14.25 0.28
CA SER A 27 5.31 13.61 -0.06
C SER A 27 4.22 14.61 -0.46
N LYS A 28 4.31 15.83 0.07
CA LYS A 28 3.40 16.94 -0.23
C LYS A 28 3.87 17.80 -1.43
N GLU A 29 4.87 17.34 -2.19
CA GLU A 29 5.42 18.09 -3.32
C GLU A 29 4.43 18.23 -4.48
N GLY A 30 4.53 19.37 -5.16
CA GLY A 30 3.73 19.75 -6.32
C GLY A 30 2.26 19.94 -5.98
N PHE A 31 1.42 19.98 -7.01
CA PHE A 31 -0.03 19.92 -6.89
C PHE A 31 -0.51 18.70 -7.67
N LYS A 32 -1.73 18.26 -7.41
CA LYS A 32 -2.37 17.29 -8.30
C LYS A 32 -2.90 18.08 -9.50
N LEU A 33 -2.61 17.59 -10.70
CA LEU A 33 -3.26 18.11 -11.90
C LEU A 33 -4.73 17.74 -11.81
N ASP A 34 -5.63 18.70 -12.01
CA ASP A 34 -7.05 18.43 -12.18
C ASP A 34 -7.21 17.63 -13.48
N GLU A 35 -7.23 16.30 -13.35
CA GLU A 35 -7.55 15.40 -14.45
C GLU A 35 -9.07 15.37 -14.64
N ASP A 36 -9.50 15.54 -15.88
CA ASP A 36 -10.87 15.64 -16.39
C ASP A 36 -11.97 15.00 -15.52
N PHE A 37 -13.02 15.79 -15.29
CA PHE A 37 -14.26 15.45 -14.58
C PHE A 37 -14.99 14.19 -15.11
N CYS A 38 -14.58 13.64 -16.26
CA CYS A 38 -15.26 12.55 -16.96
C CYS A 38 -14.90 11.13 -16.48
N LYS A 39 -13.96 10.96 -15.54
CA LYS A 39 -13.66 9.64 -14.96
C LYS A 39 -14.19 9.59 -13.53
N GLU A 40 -15.32 8.94 -13.32
CA GLU A 40 -15.83 8.57 -12.00
C GLU A 40 -14.76 7.73 -11.25
N LYS A 41 -13.92 8.40 -10.46
CA LYS A 41 -12.95 7.74 -9.60
C LYS A 41 -13.69 7.20 -8.37
N TYR A 42 -13.80 5.88 -8.27
CA TYR A 42 -14.32 5.15 -7.10
C TYR A 42 -13.52 5.37 -5.79
N SER A 43 -12.47 6.21 -5.79
CA SER A 43 -11.70 6.54 -4.59
C SER A 43 -11.35 8.04 -4.57
N LYS A 44 -12.09 8.80 -3.74
CA LYS A 44 -11.74 10.17 -3.35
C LYS A 44 -10.58 10.13 -2.35
N ARG A 45 -9.37 9.81 -2.82
CA ARG A 45 -8.17 9.97 -2.00
C ARG A 45 -8.01 11.45 -1.68
N LEU A 46 -7.98 11.80 -0.39
CA LEU A 46 -7.73 13.17 0.07
C LEU A 46 -6.46 13.71 -0.57
N GLU A 47 -6.53 14.95 -1.06
CA GLU A 47 -5.37 15.65 -1.57
C GLU A 47 -4.43 15.95 -0.41
N THR A 48 -3.15 15.60 -0.57
CA THR A 48 -2.12 15.77 0.46
C THR A 48 -0.97 16.63 -0.02
N ARG A 49 -0.95 16.99 -1.31
CA ARG A 49 0.05 17.86 -1.92
C ARG A 49 -0.30 19.32 -1.68
N THR A 50 0.67 20.07 -1.17
CA THR A 50 0.53 21.47 -0.78
C THR A 50 1.39 22.39 -1.63
N GLY A 51 1.98 21.90 -2.72
CA GLY A 51 2.98 22.65 -3.48
C GLY A 51 4.36 22.69 -2.83
N CYS A 52 4.64 21.77 -1.90
CA CYS A 52 5.92 21.76 -1.19
C CYS A 52 7.09 21.63 -2.17
N LYS A 53 8.14 22.45 -1.99
CA LYS A 53 9.32 22.46 -2.86
C LYS A 53 10.53 21.76 -2.24
N ALA A 54 10.38 21.10 -1.10
CA ALA A 54 11.48 20.39 -0.46
C ALA A 54 11.91 19.16 -1.29
N PHE A 55 13.21 19.06 -1.60
CA PHE A 55 13.78 17.93 -2.33
C PHE A 55 15.28 17.76 -2.09
N VAL A 56 15.80 16.56 -2.35
CA VAL A 56 17.23 16.31 -2.57
C VAL A 56 17.42 15.62 -3.92
N ARG A 57 18.42 16.09 -4.68
CA ARG A 57 18.79 15.57 -6.00
C ARG A 57 20.20 15.00 -5.93
N PHE A 58 20.34 13.76 -6.39
CA PHE A 58 21.62 13.09 -6.55
C PHE A 58 21.93 12.92 -8.04
N THR A 59 23.18 13.12 -8.40
CA THR A 59 23.71 12.90 -9.75
C THR A 59 24.94 12.00 -9.68
N VAL A 60 25.08 11.11 -10.66
CA VAL A 60 26.27 10.26 -10.81
C VAL A 60 27.34 11.02 -11.59
N LYS A 61 28.53 11.12 -11.01
CA LYS A 61 29.75 11.62 -11.68
C LYS A 61 30.87 10.61 -11.45
N ASN A 62 31.46 10.09 -12.53
CA ASN A 62 32.51 9.07 -12.48
C ASN A 62 32.14 7.85 -11.63
N GLY A 63 30.89 7.36 -11.77
CA GLY A 63 30.37 6.23 -10.99
C GLY A 63 29.98 6.55 -9.55
N VAL A 64 30.26 7.76 -9.04
CA VAL A 64 29.96 8.17 -7.66
C VAL A 64 28.72 9.04 -7.59
N TRP A 65 27.80 8.70 -6.69
CA TRP A 65 26.62 9.51 -6.38
C TRP A 65 27.02 10.74 -5.55
N ARG A 66 26.58 11.92 -5.99
CA ARG A 66 26.80 13.19 -5.28
C ARG A 66 25.51 13.99 -5.21
N VAL A 67 25.29 14.71 -4.12
CA VAL A 67 24.20 15.69 -4.04
C VAL A 67 24.50 16.82 -5.03
N SER A 68 23.57 17.09 -5.95
CA SER A 68 23.71 18.11 -6.98
C SER A 68 22.77 19.29 -6.81
N ALA A 69 21.66 19.10 -6.09
CA ALA A 69 20.77 20.19 -5.66
C ALA A 69 19.98 19.72 -4.43
N PHE A 70 19.63 20.65 -3.56
CA PHE A 70 18.87 20.37 -2.35
C PHE A 70 18.08 21.62 -1.97
N ASN A 71 16.82 21.44 -1.61
CA ASN A 71 15.99 22.46 -0.98
C ASN A 71 15.43 21.88 0.33
N PRO A 72 15.83 22.39 1.50
CA PRO A 72 15.32 21.94 2.79
C PRO A 72 13.95 22.54 3.15
N GLU A 73 13.50 23.59 2.47
CA GLU A 73 12.35 24.37 2.91
C GLU A 73 11.02 23.67 2.67
N HIS A 74 10.27 23.48 3.75
CA HIS A 74 8.92 22.95 3.73
C HIS A 74 7.89 24.07 3.91
N ASN A 75 6.79 24.01 3.17
CA ASN A 75 5.66 24.93 3.31
C ASN A 75 4.54 24.38 4.20
N HIS A 76 4.85 23.37 5.00
CA HIS A 76 3.91 22.70 5.87
C HIS A 76 4.66 22.23 7.11
N GLU A 77 3.93 22.02 8.19
CA GLU A 77 4.48 21.46 9.42
C GLU A 77 5.07 20.07 9.17
N LEU A 78 6.19 19.80 9.83
CA LEU A 78 6.80 18.49 9.87
C LEU A 78 6.13 17.67 10.96
N ALA A 79 5.97 16.37 10.73
CA ALA A 79 5.40 15.47 11.71
C ALA A 79 6.24 15.46 12.99
N LEU A 80 5.56 15.44 14.12
CA LEU A 80 6.17 15.34 15.44
C LEU A 80 6.89 13.99 15.60
N GLN A 81 7.73 13.89 16.62
CA GLN A 81 8.42 12.63 16.90
C GLN A 81 7.44 11.50 17.24
N SER A 82 6.39 11.80 17.99
CA SER A 82 5.29 10.88 18.31
C SER A 82 4.56 10.37 17.06
N GLU A 83 4.50 11.18 15.99
CA GLU A 83 3.79 10.86 14.75
C GLU A 83 4.66 10.14 13.71
N ARG A 84 5.93 9.88 14.02
CA ARG A 84 6.88 9.29 13.06
C ARG A 84 6.39 7.95 12.51
N HIS A 85 5.70 7.16 13.32
CA HIS A 85 5.12 5.87 12.95
C HIS A 85 4.00 5.99 11.89
N LEU A 86 3.45 7.19 11.67
CA LEU A 86 2.44 7.46 10.63
C LEU A 86 3.06 7.83 9.28
N LEU A 87 4.34 8.23 9.26
CA LEU A 87 5.03 8.63 8.03
C LEU A 87 5.19 7.44 7.09
N ARG A 88 4.55 7.49 5.92
CA ARG A 88 4.56 6.41 4.93
C ARG A 88 5.96 5.91 4.56
N SER A 89 6.96 6.78 4.43
CA SER A 89 8.32 6.34 4.10
C SER A 89 9.06 5.68 5.26
N GLY A 90 8.59 5.86 6.50
CA GLY A 90 9.12 5.19 7.69
C GLY A 90 8.40 3.87 8.01
N ARG A 91 7.17 3.68 7.51
CA ARG A 91 6.37 2.48 7.74
C ARG A 91 6.89 1.29 6.94
N ARG A 92 7.16 0.17 7.61
CA ARG A 92 7.58 -1.08 6.97
C ARG A 92 7.21 -2.28 7.84
N ILE A 93 6.56 -3.26 7.24
CA ILE A 93 6.36 -4.57 7.85
C ILE A 93 7.69 -5.33 7.71
N SER A 94 8.31 -5.68 8.83
CA SER A 94 9.51 -6.52 8.82
C SER A 94 9.13 -7.96 8.50
N LYS A 95 10.06 -8.73 7.92
CA LYS A 95 9.80 -10.14 7.58
C LYS A 95 9.26 -10.96 8.76
N PRO A 96 9.83 -10.91 9.98
CA PRO A 96 9.27 -11.66 11.11
C PRO A 96 7.83 -11.26 11.46
N LYS A 97 7.49 -9.97 11.36
CA LYS A 97 6.12 -9.51 11.62
C LYS A 97 5.17 -9.92 10.49
N ALA A 98 5.64 -9.93 9.24
CA ALA A 98 4.89 -10.47 8.11
C ALA A 98 4.59 -11.97 8.32
N ASP A 99 5.60 -12.77 8.69
CA ASP A 99 5.43 -14.21 8.93
C ASP A 99 4.40 -14.48 10.03
N VAL A 100 4.38 -13.67 11.10
CA VAL A 100 3.35 -13.75 12.17
C VAL A 100 1.96 -13.39 11.63
N ILE A 101 1.83 -12.29 10.87
CA ILE A 101 0.55 -11.90 10.25
C ILE A 101 0.03 -13.04 9.37
N ASP A 102 0.90 -13.61 8.55
CA ASP A 102 0.55 -14.65 7.59
C ASP A 102 0.11 -15.92 8.31
N THR A 103 0.84 -16.32 9.35
CA THR A 103 0.49 -17.46 10.20
C THR A 103 -0.89 -17.27 10.84
N MET A 104 -1.14 -16.11 11.43
CA MET A 104 -2.43 -15.81 12.07
C MET A 104 -3.58 -15.81 11.07
N VAL A 105 -3.42 -15.13 9.94
CA VAL A 105 -4.44 -15.06 8.88
C VAL A 105 -4.71 -16.43 8.29
N ASN A 106 -3.67 -17.25 8.08
CA ASN A 106 -3.82 -18.63 7.62
C ASN A 106 -4.55 -19.52 8.63
N ALA A 107 -4.45 -19.21 9.92
CA ALA A 107 -5.20 -19.86 10.99
C ALA A 107 -6.63 -19.30 11.18
N GLY A 108 -7.13 -18.48 10.24
CA GLY A 108 -8.48 -17.91 10.28
C GLY A 108 -8.63 -16.68 11.18
N ILE A 109 -7.55 -16.19 11.79
CA ILE A 109 -7.59 -14.97 12.60
C ILE A 109 -7.71 -13.77 11.67
N SER A 110 -8.69 -12.90 11.92
CA SER A 110 -8.87 -11.69 11.12
C SER A 110 -7.61 -10.81 11.12
N THR A 111 -7.35 -10.14 9.99
CA THR A 111 -6.20 -9.22 9.86
C THR A 111 -6.19 -8.11 10.92
N LYS A 112 -7.39 -7.66 11.35
CA LYS A 112 -7.57 -6.72 12.46
C LYS A 112 -7.06 -7.29 13.78
N ASN A 113 -7.40 -8.55 14.08
CA ASN A 113 -6.97 -9.21 15.31
C ASN A 113 -5.47 -9.51 15.28
N ALA A 114 -4.91 -9.90 14.13
CA ALA A 114 -3.48 -10.07 13.96
C ALA A 114 -2.70 -8.76 14.19
N TYR A 115 -3.20 -7.64 13.63
CA TYR A 115 -2.65 -6.32 13.92
C TYR A 115 -2.78 -5.95 15.40
N SER A 116 -3.96 -6.15 16.00
CA SER A 116 -4.20 -5.86 17.41
C SER A 116 -3.24 -6.63 18.33
N TYR A 117 -3.01 -7.92 18.04
CA TYR A 117 -2.04 -8.74 18.75
C TYR A 117 -0.64 -8.10 18.68
N LEU A 118 -0.14 -7.82 17.47
CA LEU A 118 1.20 -7.22 17.30
C LEU A 118 1.33 -5.86 18.00
N THR A 119 0.29 -5.04 18.01
CA THR A 119 0.31 -3.76 18.73
C THR A 119 0.37 -3.95 20.24
N LYS A 120 -0.27 -4.98 20.79
CA LYS A 120 -0.21 -5.29 22.22
C LYS A 120 1.16 -5.82 22.62
N GLU A 121 1.73 -6.73 21.84
CA GLU A 121 3.06 -7.30 22.08
C GLU A 121 4.16 -6.24 22.16
N VAL A 122 4.09 -5.21 21.31
CA VAL A 122 5.07 -4.11 21.29
C VAL A 122 4.66 -2.90 22.16
N GLY A 123 3.60 -3.03 22.97
CA GLY A 123 3.16 -2.00 23.91
C GLY A 123 2.61 -0.72 23.26
N GLY A 124 2.09 -0.79 22.04
CA GLY A 124 1.51 0.36 21.36
C GLY A 124 1.58 0.29 19.83
N SER A 125 0.68 1.02 19.17
CA SER A 125 0.66 1.13 17.71
C SER A 125 1.85 1.91 17.15
N GLU A 126 2.38 2.84 17.93
CA GLU A 126 3.54 3.65 17.62
C GLU A 126 4.83 2.83 17.54
N ASN A 127 4.87 1.69 18.23
CA ASN A 127 6.04 0.80 18.32
C ASN A 127 6.01 -0.32 17.29
N VAL A 128 4.86 -0.58 16.66
CA VAL A 128 4.71 -1.72 15.72
C VAL A 128 5.41 -1.45 14.38
N GLY A 129 5.55 -0.18 13.98
CA GLY A 129 6.30 0.25 12.79
C GLY A 129 5.51 0.27 11.47
N PHE A 130 4.20 0.01 11.50
CA PHE A 130 3.28 0.09 10.37
C PHE A 130 1.85 0.32 10.88
N THR A 131 0.91 0.68 10.00
CA THR A 131 -0.48 0.89 10.42
C THR A 131 -1.34 -0.35 10.13
N GLU A 132 -2.53 -0.41 10.74
CA GLU A 132 -3.53 -1.43 10.44
C GLU A 132 -3.80 -1.55 8.93
N ARG A 133 -3.92 -0.41 8.23
CA ARG A 133 -4.08 -0.38 6.77
C ARG A 133 -2.92 -1.03 6.03
N ASP A 134 -1.68 -0.89 6.51
CA ASP A 134 -0.54 -1.53 5.87
C ASP A 134 -0.61 -3.06 6.05
N CYS A 135 -1.10 -3.54 7.20
CA CYS A 135 -1.39 -4.96 7.45
C CYS A 135 -2.41 -5.51 6.45
N TYR A 136 -3.54 -4.80 6.27
CA TYR A 136 -4.55 -5.14 5.28
C TYR A 136 -3.99 -5.16 3.84
N ASN A 137 -3.19 -4.15 3.48
CA ASN A 137 -2.58 -4.09 2.15
C ASN A 137 -1.62 -5.26 1.91
N HIS A 138 -0.87 -5.70 2.93
CA HIS A 138 0.01 -6.87 2.85
C HIS A 138 -0.78 -8.16 2.57
N VAL A 139 -1.78 -8.45 3.39
CA VAL A 139 -2.65 -9.62 3.22
C VAL A 139 -3.36 -9.59 1.87
N ASN A 140 -3.94 -8.45 1.49
CA ASN A 140 -4.61 -8.31 0.20
C ASN A 140 -3.64 -8.48 -0.97
N THR A 141 -2.40 -7.97 -0.87
CA THR A 141 -1.40 -8.18 -1.94
C THR A 141 -1.09 -9.66 -2.11
N GLN A 142 -0.95 -10.41 -1.01
CA GLN A 142 -0.73 -11.85 -1.08
C GLN A 142 -1.92 -12.60 -1.69
N MET A 143 -3.14 -12.27 -1.28
CA MET A 143 -4.35 -12.82 -1.90
C MET A 143 -4.38 -12.54 -3.41
N MET A 144 -4.10 -11.30 -3.82
CA MET A 144 -4.04 -10.92 -5.24
C MET A 144 -2.92 -11.62 -6.00
N THR A 145 -1.78 -11.91 -5.38
CA THR A 145 -0.73 -12.71 -6.03
C THR A 145 -1.15 -14.16 -6.23
N MET A 146 -1.90 -14.75 -5.29
CA MET A 146 -2.46 -16.10 -5.47
C MET A 146 -3.50 -16.11 -6.60
N ILE A 147 -4.32 -15.07 -6.72
CA ILE A 147 -5.29 -14.86 -7.82
C ILE A 147 -4.62 -14.58 -9.17
N SER A 148 -3.51 -13.86 -9.18
CA SER A 148 -2.81 -13.60 -10.44
C SER A 148 -2.03 -14.83 -10.92
N ALA A 149 -1.67 -15.74 -10.01
CA ALA A 149 -0.98 -17.00 -10.31
C ALA A 149 -1.93 -18.10 -10.79
N GLY A 150 -3.24 -17.95 -10.61
CA GLY A 150 -4.24 -18.83 -11.18
C GLY A 150 -5.63 -18.19 -11.16
N ASP A 151 -6.42 -18.45 -12.20
CA ASP A 151 -7.77 -17.91 -12.42
C ASP A 151 -8.71 -17.99 -11.20
N ALA A 152 -9.94 -17.48 -11.30
CA ALA A 152 -10.92 -17.51 -10.21
C ALA A 152 -11.12 -18.92 -9.58
N GLN A 153 -10.78 -19.99 -10.31
CA GLN A 153 -10.77 -21.36 -9.82
C GLN A 153 -9.71 -21.60 -8.73
N SER A 154 -8.58 -20.89 -8.78
CA SER A 154 -7.53 -20.99 -7.77
C SER A 154 -7.93 -20.37 -6.43
N LEU A 155 -8.73 -19.29 -6.45
CA LEU A 155 -9.40 -18.79 -5.25
C LEU A 155 -10.37 -19.82 -4.68
N LEU A 156 -11.22 -20.38 -5.54
CA LEU A 156 -12.18 -21.41 -5.12
C LEU A 156 -11.45 -22.63 -4.53
N ASN A 157 -10.32 -23.03 -5.11
CA ASN A 157 -9.49 -24.13 -4.60
C ASN A 157 -8.84 -23.79 -3.26
N HIS A 158 -8.32 -22.57 -3.10
CA HIS A 158 -7.78 -22.10 -1.82
C HIS A 158 -8.86 -22.12 -0.73
N PHE A 159 -10.04 -21.62 -1.05
CA PHE A 159 -11.18 -21.64 -0.13
C PHE A 159 -11.66 -23.05 0.19
N LYS A 160 -11.65 -23.98 -0.78
CA LYS A 160 -11.93 -25.41 -0.54
C LYS A 160 -10.88 -26.05 0.36
N SER A 161 -9.59 -25.73 0.17
CA SER A 161 -8.52 -26.18 1.06
C SER A 161 -8.72 -25.68 2.48
N LYS A 162 -9.08 -24.40 2.64
CA LYS A 162 -9.39 -23.81 3.95
C LYS A 162 -10.58 -24.45 4.63
N HIS A 163 -11.65 -24.75 3.88
CA HIS A 163 -12.80 -25.51 4.39
C HIS A 163 -12.43 -26.96 4.77
N ALA A 164 -11.48 -27.58 4.08
CA ALA A 164 -11.00 -28.92 4.44
C ALA A 164 -10.14 -28.91 5.72
N GLU A 165 -9.36 -27.84 5.93
CA GLU A 165 -8.55 -27.63 7.14
C GLU A 165 -9.41 -27.24 8.36
N ASP A 166 -10.43 -26.41 8.14
CA ASP A 166 -11.36 -25.93 9.17
C ASP A 166 -12.82 -26.08 8.68
N PRO A 167 -13.55 -27.12 9.16
CA PRO A 167 -14.95 -27.34 8.80
C PRO A 167 -15.90 -26.21 9.23
N MET A 168 -15.47 -25.30 10.12
CA MET A 168 -16.24 -24.12 10.52
C MET A 168 -16.06 -22.93 9.57
N PHE A 169 -15.19 -23.05 8.56
CA PHE A 169 -14.97 -22.03 7.56
C PHE A 169 -16.12 -21.99 6.54
N PHE A 170 -17.09 -21.08 6.74
CA PHE A 170 -18.23 -20.89 5.83
C PHE A 170 -18.03 -19.70 4.88
N LEU A 171 -18.12 -19.95 3.58
CA LEU A 171 -18.29 -18.92 2.54
C LEU A 171 -19.76 -18.78 2.18
N HIS A 172 -20.35 -17.63 2.49
CA HIS A 172 -21.70 -17.29 2.05
C HIS A 172 -21.63 -16.61 0.67
N SER A 173 -21.83 -17.37 -0.41
CA SER A 173 -21.98 -16.82 -1.75
C SER A 173 -23.45 -16.55 -2.05
N SER A 174 -23.89 -15.30 -2.08
CA SER A 174 -25.23 -14.96 -2.57
C SER A 174 -25.18 -14.59 -4.06
N SER A 175 -25.77 -15.41 -4.92
CA SER A 175 -26.02 -15.04 -6.32
C SER A 175 -27.36 -14.32 -6.42
N ARG A 176 -27.35 -13.00 -6.62
CA ARG A 176 -28.59 -12.26 -6.95
C ARG A 176 -28.84 -12.35 -8.44
N SER A 177 -29.70 -13.29 -8.86
CA SER A 177 -30.25 -13.30 -10.22
C SER A 177 -31.22 -12.13 -10.39
N ARG A 178 -30.80 -11.07 -11.09
CA ARG A 178 -31.73 -10.10 -11.65
C ARG A 178 -32.23 -10.64 -12.99
N LYS A 179 -33.44 -11.18 -13.03
CA LYS A 179 -34.18 -11.34 -14.29
C LYS A 179 -34.49 -9.94 -14.84
N SER A 180 -33.69 -9.49 -15.79
CA SER A 180 -34.03 -8.41 -16.71
C SER A 180 -33.63 -8.91 -18.09
N ASN A 181 -34.62 -9.06 -18.97
CA ASN A 181 -34.41 -9.39 -20.38
C ASN A 181 -33.31 -8.50 -20.96
N ASN A 182 -32.32 -9.16 -21.57
CA ASN A 182 -31.06 -8.61 -22.09
C ASN A 182 -30.17 -7.94 -21.05
N LYS A 183 -29.06 -8.58 -20.64
CA LYS A 183 -27.86 -7.87 -20.16
C LYS A 183 -26.63 -8.75 -19.93
N LEU A 184 -25.50 -8.20 -20.38
CA LEU A 184 -24.12 -8.55 -20.08
C LEU A 184 -23.89 -8.69 -18.57
N PHE A 185 -23.14 -9.73 -18.19
CA PHE A 185 -22.69 -9.98 -16.84
C PHE A 185 -21.67 -8.91 -16.41
N LEU A 186 -22.04 -8.11 -15.42
CA LEU A 186 -21.12 -7.32 -14.62
C LEU A 186 -21.29 -7.76 -13.17
N GLU A 187 -20.38 -8.60 -12.71
CA GLU A 187 -20.32 -9.01 -11.30
C GLU A 187 -19.68 -7.89 -10.47
N ARG A 188 -20.44 -7.41 -9.49
CA ARG A 188 -19.98 -6.44 -8.49
C ARG A 188 -19.92 -7.14 -7.15
N TRP A 189 -18.72 -7.24 -6.62
CA TRP A 189 -18.42 -7.91 -5.35
C TRP A 189 -18.53 -6.90 -4.20
N GLU A 190 -19.40 -7.16 -3.23
CA GLU A 190 -19.46 -6.43 -1.96
C GLU A 190 -19.29 -7.43 -0.80
N ILE A 191 -18.33 -7.17 0.08
CA ILE A 191 -18.08 -7.93 1.30
C ILE A 191 -18.68 -7.12 2.46
N LYS A 192 -19.63 -7.70 3.20
CA LYS A 192 -20.07 -7.18 4.51
C LYS A 192 -19.68 -8.20 5.59
N SER A 193 -18.99 -7.69 6.60
CA SER A 193 -18.58 -8.38 7.83
C SER A 193 -19.74 -8.69 8.75
#